data_AF-A0A2N0Q160-F1
#
_entry.id   AF-A0A2N0Q160-F1
#
_cell.length_a   1.000
_cell.length_b   1.000
_cell.length_c   1.000
_cell.angle_alpha   90.00
_cell.angle_beta   90.00
_cell.angle_gamma   90.00
#
_symmetry.space_group_name_H-M   'P 1'
#
loop_
_entity.id
_entity.type
_entity.pdbx_description
1 polymer ?
#
loop_
_entity_poly.entity_id
_entity_poly.type
_entity_poly.pdbx_seq_one_letter_code
_entity_poly.pdbx_strand_id
1 'polypeptide(L)'
;MLPKEVTEEIIATAKTATTTTITIAPTTPTNKLIKNYVLIEEIPSKEVITSQEIIISLTSREVVTQEIITSREVITPQKDITSTKSITSQEMITSKEIVISLKDKRVTSQVPLSFNANIPIDIFIEICYHLPPTSLFSLMCVCKQFRFWLNSSVSYITQDIWRTSRMKYLERIKLRPPVGMDELSYIKLAMLEHGCQFCGTKDETPKVYWAFRVRCCLACLKKRVTSPENLPKWAKSPVDITMLVSYETIDSFDSNGKTVIYWNSQLEQTRRECMSTPPKHRSAWIQKKKHWVSEMLKEVVKRERIDELYCRKQSLEDERIFRTLLDEFRQIKDEKGQQRYIDKYILQLPTYLEGQNTWKIPFMTNPWPNFIDRLKIEYPKIINKVTRIQQLTDTMLTLITSYVTLASDLKVSSEQGYQIYLTDPVIDCIQWCPSFINPPYVKNDASIPWTEEYLIKTLIPKLRREARRLLKRSDIKRPGPFTSVRGCKNLIKNEVEDKEYFMCKLCWKSARKIYTYEGICRHLTSGRHSIARIDDERMIEVDREKVKKLLPVWFSNFH
;
A
#
# COMPACT_ATOMS: atom_id res chain seq x y z
N MET A 1 -35.73 1.21 52.33
CA MET A 1 -37.01 1.32 53.04
C MET A 1 -38.09 1.65 52.03
N LEU A 2 -38.97 0.68 51.78
CA LEU A 2 -40.32 0.83 51.19
C LEU A 2 -41.21 1.65 52.18
N PRO A 3 -42.39 2.20 51.81
CA PRO A 3 -43.54 1.47 51.20
C PRO A 3 -44.40 2.31 50.20
N LYS A 4 -45.45 1.86 49.48
CA LYS A 4 -46.14 0.57 49.22
C LYS A 4 -47.19 0.78 48.08
N GLU A 5 -47.37 -0.27 47.26
CA GLU A 5 -48.62 -0.89 46.72
C GLU A 5 -49.65 -0.02 45.95
N VAL A 6 -50.25 -0.48 44.83
CA VAL A 6 -51.33 -1.49 44.79
C VAL A 6 -51.58 -2.03 43.35
N THR A 7 -51.50 -3.38 43.23
CA THR A 7 -52.24 -4.43 42.46
C THR A 7 -52.57 -4.34 40.96
N GLU A 8 -52.14 -5.33 40.15
CA GLU A 8 -52.88 -6.50 39.56
C GLU A 8 -53.56 -6.14 38.21
N GLU A 9 -53.52 -6.92 37.13
CA GLU A 9 -53.97 -8.31 36.99
C GLU A 9 -53.53 -8.93 35.64
N ILE A 10 -53.51 -10.26 35.61
CA ILE A 10 -53.03 -11.18 34.56
C ILE A 10 -54.20 -11.62 33.68
N ILE A 11 -54.07 -11.66 32.34
CA ILE A 11 -54.74 -12.69 31.51
C ILE A 11 -53.83 -13.16 30.37
N ALA A 12 -53.57 -14.47 30.37
CA ALA A 12 -52.92 -15.23 29.33
C ALA A 12 -53.91 -15.60 28.21
N THR A 13 -53.44 -15.69 26.97
CA THR A 13 -54.03 -16.63 25.99
C THR A 13 -53.01 -17.05 24.95
N ALA A 14 -52.70 -18.35 24.94
CA ALA A 14 -51.98 -19.06 23.89
C ALA A 14 -52.96 -19.63 22.84
N LYS A 15 -52.40 -20.09 21.71
CA LYS A 15 -52.97 -20.76 20.51
C LYS A 15 -52.99 -19.81 19.31
N THR A 16 -52.49 -20.14 18.11
CA THR A 16 -52.35 -21.46 17.47
C THR A 16 -51.39 -21.34 16.28
N ALA A 17 -50.66 -22.42 16.01
CA ALA A 17 -49.82 -22.60 14.83
C ALA A 17 -50.65 -22.69 13.54
N THR A 18 -50.12 -22.18 12.43
CA THR A 18 -50.49 -22.67 11.09
C THR A 18 -49.26 -22.65 10.19
N THR A 19 -48.76 -23.85 9.94
CA THR A 19 -47.75 -24.17 8.93
C THR A 19 -48.38 -24.03 7.55
N THR A 20 -47.74 -23.30 6.64
CA THR A 20 -48.00 -23.43 5.20
C THR A 20 -46.68 -23.42 4.46
N THR A 21 -46.28 -24.60 4.04
CA THR A 21 -45.16 -24.85 3.14
C THR A 21 -45.70 -24.79 1.71
N ILE A 22 -45.20 -23.87 0.89
CA ILE A 22 -45.32 -23.94 -0.57
C ILE A 22 -43.92 -23.87 -1.16
N THR A 23 -43.56 -24.95 -1.83
CA THR A 23 -42.33 -25.20 -2.57
C THR A 23 -42.38 -24.51 -3.94
N ILE A 24 -41.39 -23.68 -4.28
CA ILE A 24 -41.09 -23.30 -5.68
C ILE A 24 -39.58 -23.42 -5.91
N ALA A 25 -39.25 -24.07 -7.04
CA ALA A 25 -37.93 -24.44 -7.53
C ALA A 25 -37.06 -23.23 -7.97
N PRO A 26 -35.76 -23.43 -8.25
CA PRO A 26 -34.73 -22.40 -8.09
C PRO A 26 -34.47 -21.58 -9.36
N THR A 27 -34.32 -20.27 -9.19
CA THR A 27 -33.70 -19.39 -10.19
C THR A 27 -32.63 -18.55 -9.51
N THR A 28 -31.39 -18.72 -9.95
CA THR A 28 -30.22 -17.92 -9.57
C THR A 28 -30.46 -16.44 -9.88
N PRO A 29 -30.05 -15.51 -9.00
CA PRO A 29 -29.01 -14.59 -9.43
C PRO A 29 -28.03 -14.14 -8.32
N THR A 30 -26.75 -14.09 -8.69
CA THR A 30 -25.72 -13.11 -8.27
C THR A 30 -25.74 -12.58 -6.83
N ASN A 31 -24.90 -13.17 -5.98
CA ASN A 31 -24.56 -12.59 -4.68
C ASN A 31 -23.31 -11.71 -4.76
N LYS A 32 -23.53 -10.39 -4.71
CA LYS A 32 -22.64 -9.44 -4.06
C LYS A 32 -22.57 -9.83 -2.58
N LEU A 33 -21.41 -10.27 -2.09
CA LEU A 33 -21.22 -10.47 -0.66
C LEU A 33 -20.70 -9.19 0.00
N ILE A 34 -21.67 -8.52 0.60
CA ILE A 34 -21.54 -7.54 1.67
C ILE A 34 -20.88 -8.22 2.87
N LYS A 35 -19.93 -7.51 3.49
CA LYS A 35 -19.26 -7.91 4.73
C LYS A 35 -20.28 -7.98 5.87
N ASN A 36 -20.50 -9.17 6.43
CA ASN A 36 -21.21 -9.30 7.70
C ASN A 36 -20.26 -9.05 8.87
N TYR A 37 -20.62 -8.06 9.68
CA TYR A 37 -20.23 -7.92 11.07
C TYR A 37 -20.85 -9.08 11.86
N VAL A 38 -20.06 -9.71 12.73
CA VAL A 38 -20.58 -10.59 13.79
C VAL A 38 -20.32 -9.90 15.12
N LEU A 39 -21.41 -9.65 15.84
CA LEU A 39 -21.43 -9.17 17.22
C LEU A 39 -21.48 -10.39 18.16
N ILE A 40 -20.48 -10.45 19.05
CA ILE A 40 -20.48 -10.86 20.47
C ILE A 40 -21.33 -12.07 20.91
N GLU A 41 -20.65 -13.10 21.41
CA GLU A 41 -21.10 -13.87 22.59
C GLU A 41 -20.04 -13.74 23.70
N GLU A 42 -20.45 -13.19 24.85
CA GLU A 42 -19.73 -13.23 26.14
C GLU A 42 -20.15 -14.47 26.93
N ILE A 43 -19.21 -15.27 27.45
CA ILE A 43 -19.44 -16.25 28.54
C ILE A 43 -18.16 -16.33 29.43
N PRO A 44 -18.26 -16.54 30.76
CA PRO A 44 -17.41 -15.89 31.76
C PRO A 44 -16.34 -16.76 32.46
N SER A 45 -15.52 -16.05 33.25
CA SER A 45 -14.88 -16.45 34.54
C SER A 45 -13.80 -17.54 34.62
N LYS A 46 -12.65 -17.10 35.16
CA LYS A 46 -11.75 -17.75 36.14
C LYS A 46 -11.59 -19.28 36.07
N GLU A 47 -10.41 -19.71 35.61
CA GLU A 47 -9.79 -20.95 36.11
C GLU A 47 -8.34 -20.68 36.56
N VAL A 48 -8.10 -21.05 37.82
CA VAL A 48 -6.81 -21.11 38.50
C VAL A 48 -6.10 -22.37 38.01
N ILE A 49 -4.90 -22.24 37.45
CA ILE A 49 -4.04 -23.40 37.16
C ILE A 49 -2.91 -23.42 38.19
N THR A 50 -3.08 -24.31 39.17
CA THR A 50 -2.06 -24.77 40.10
C THR A 50 -0.96 -25.53 39.34
N SER A 51 0.29 -25.12 39.53
CA SER A 51 1.46 -25.87 39.03
C SER A 51 1.96 -26.78 40.14
N GLN A 52 1.80 -28.10 39.96
CA GLN A 52 2.45 -29.11 40.81
C GLN A 52 3.83 -29.43 40.23
N GLU A 53 4.87 -29.12 41.01
CA GLU A 53 6.24 -29.54 40.77
C GLU A 53 6.39 -31.04 41.04
N ILE A 54 6.98 -31.77 40.09
CA ILE A 54 7.51 -33.12 40.34
C ILE A 54 9.02 -32.97 40.56
N ILE A 55 9.41 -33.06 41.83
CA ILE A 55 10.78 -33.21 42.29
C ILE A 55 11.18 -34.68 42.12
N ILE A 56 12.25 -34.95 41.37
CA ILE A 56 13.04 -36.18 41.57
C ILE A 56 14.47 -35.76 41.92
N SER A 57 14.77 -35.98 43.20
CA SER A 57 16.04 -35.89 43.88
C SER A 57 17.06 -36.86 43.30
N LEU A 58 18.29 -36.39 43.05
CA LEU A 58 19.50 -37.19 43.16
C LEU A 58 20.54 -36.41 43.95
N THR A 59 20.61 -36.74 45.23
CA THR A 59 21.67 -36.39 46.17
C THR A 59 22.99 -37.04 45.78
N SER A 60 24.08 -36.27 45.74
CA SER A 60 25.43 -36.76 46.06
C SER A 60 26.28 -35.60 46.59
N ARG A 61 26.92 -35.89 47.73
CA ARG A 61 27.53 -34.98 48.70
C ARG A 61 28.79 -34.27 48.21
N GLU A 62 29.02 -33.13 48.87
CA GLU A 62 30.17 -32.23 48.87
C GLU A 62 31.52 -32.92 49.05
N VAL A 63 32.55 -32.39 48.36
CA VAL A 63 33.84 -32.05 49.01
C VAL A 63 34.32 -30.73 48.42
N VAL A 64 34.42 -29.72 49.28
CA VAL A 64 35.09 -28.44 49.06
C VAL A 64 36.58 -28.65 49.30
N THR A 65 37.42 -28.30 48.34
CA THR A 65 38.83 -27.95 48.58
C THR A 65 39.16 -26.68 47.82
N GLN A 66 39.36 -25.60 48.58
CA GLN A 66 40.04 -24.40 48.16
C GLN A 66 41.51 -24.74 47.88
N GLU A 67 42.03 -24.40 46.70
CA GLU A 67 43.46 -24.16 46.55
C GLU A 67 43.73 -22.91 45.72
N ILE A 68 44.79 -22.26 46.16
CA ILE A 68 45.20 -20.88 45.94
C ILE A 68 45.96 -20.79 44.62
N ILE A 69 45.61 -19.78 43.82
CA ILE A 69 46.38 -19.36 42.65
C ILE A 69 47.71 -18.79 43.14
N THR A 70 48.82 -19.43 42.77
CA THR A 70 50.14 -18.80 42.76
C THR A 70 50.77 -18.89 41.38
N SER A 71 51.45 -17.81 41.04
CA SER A 71 51.97 -17.37 39.75
C SER A 71 53.20 -18.13 39.26
N ARG A 72 53.44 -18.15 37.93
CA ARG A 72 54.48 -17.37 37.20
C ARG A 72 54.90 -18.07 35.88
N GLU A 73 55.21 -17.22 34.90
CA GLU A 73 55.51 -17.47 33.47
C GLU A 73 56.74 -18.35 33.18
N VAL A 74 56.74 -19.07 32.04
CA VAL A 74 57.90 -19.21 31.12
C VAL A 74 57.42 -19.39 29.67
N ILE A 75 58.12 -18.74 28.73
CA ILE A 75 57.87 -18.65 27.28
C ILE A 75 58.86 -19.57 26.49
N THR A 76 58.32 -20.19 25.41
CA THR A 76 58.91 -20.71 24.13
C THR A 76 59.74 -22.02 24.08
N PRO A 77 60.02 -22.62 22.88
CA PRO A 77 59.10 -23.10 21.81
C PRO A 77 59.51 -24.49 21.18
N GLN A 78 58.61 -25.22 20.48
CA GLN A 78 58.84 -25.93 19.17
C GLN A 78 57.94 -27.17 18.87
N LYS A 79 57.54 -27.23 17.58
CA LYS A 79 57.37 -28.37 16.64
C LYS A 79 56.24 -29.41 16.75
N ASP A 80 55.30 -29.22 15.81
CA ASP A 80 54.90 -30.10 14.68
C ASP A 80 54.29 -31.52 14.84
N ILE A 81 53.35 -31.77 13.91
CA ILE A 81 52.75 -33.04 13.39
C ILE A 81 51.67 -33.67 14.33
N THR A 82 50.39 -33.93 14.01
CA THR A 82 49.70 -34.33 12.76
C THR A 82 48.17 -34.20 12.89
N SER A 83 47.49 -33.85 11.78
CA SER A 83 46.19 -34.38 11.30
C SER A 83 45.01 -34.62 12.25
N THR A 84 43.99 -33.74 12.18
CA THR A 84 42.59 -34.16 11.96
C THR A 84 41.82 -33.07 11.21
N LYS A 85 41.43 -33.35 9.96
CA LYS A 85 40.52 -32.54 9.15
C LYS A 85 39.08 -32.77 9.63
N SER A 86 38.45 -31.74 10.17
CA SER A 86 36.99 -31.67 10.33
C SER A 86 36.45 -30.73 9.26
N ILE A 87 35.73 -31.28 8.29
CA ILE A 87 35.09 -30.53 7.20
C ILE A 87 33.78 -29.93 7.76
N THR A 88 33.82 -28.66 8.15
CA THR A 88 32.61 -27.86 8.39
C THR A 88 32.35 -27.02 7.15
N SER A 89 31.57 -27.55 6.21
CA SER A 89 31.04 -26.78 5.09
C SER A 89 29.81 -25.99 5.55
N GLN A 90 30.03 -24.89 6.25
CA GLN A 90 29.07 -23.79 6.32
C GLN A 90 29.62 -22.66 5.45
N GLU A 91 28.85 -22.26 4.44
CA GLU A 91 29.13 -21.04 3.69
C GLU A 91 29.14 -19.86 4.66
N MET A 92 30.35 -19.40 5.02
CA MET A 92 30.53 -18.10 5.64
C MET A 92 30.21 -17.05 4.58
N ILE A 93 29.06 -16.40 4.74
CA ILE A 93 28.79 -15.14 4.07
C ILE A 93 29.69 -14.11 4.75
N THR A 94 30.85 -13.86 4.15
CA THR A 94 31.66 -12.68 4.47
C THR A 94 30.85 -11.44 4.15
N SER A 95 30.51 -10.67 5.18
CA SER A 95 29.92 -9.35 5.07
C SER A 95 30.84 -8.47 4.23
N LYS A 96 30.40 -8.07 3.02
CA LYS A 96 31.00 -6.93 2.34
C LYS A 96 30.66 -5.69 3.16
N GLU A 97 31.68 -5.06 3.73
CA GLU A 97 31.57 -3.75 4.34
C GLU A 97 31.03 -2.75 3.31
N ILE A 98 29.89 -2.13 3.63
CA ILE A 98 29.38 -0.97 2.90
C ILE A 98 30.18 0.22 3.40
N VAL A 99 31.17 0.66 2.61
CA VAL A 99 31.86 1.93 2.82
C VAL A 99 30.90 3.05 2.47
N ILE A 100 30.30 3.69 3.47
CA ILE A 100 29.59 4.96 3.29
C ILE A 100 30.66 6.05 3.18
N SER A 101 30.84 6.58 1.97
CA SER A 101 31.69 7.75 1.71
C SER A 101 31.00 9.01 2.24
N LEU A 102 31.33 9.38 3.48
CA LEU A 102 31.13 10.74 3.97
C LEU A 102 32.37 11.54 3.57
N LYS A 103 32.24 12.33 2.51
CA LYS A 103 33.15 13.46 2.29
C LYS A 103 32.91 14.43 3.43
N ASP A 104 33.86 14.57 4.34
CA ASP A 104 34.05 15.89 4.94
C ASP A 104 35.45 16.19 5.44
N LYS A 105 35.67 17.50 5.47
CA LYS A 105 36.90 18.26 5.63
C LYS A 105 37.73 17.84 6.85
N ARG A 106 39.05 17.93 6.67
CA ARG A 106 40.08 17.77 7.70
C ARG A 106 39.74 18.60 8.93
N VAL A 107 39.52 17.94 10.06
CA VAL A 107 39.68 18.52 11.39
C VAL A 107 40.62 17.62 12.18
N THR A 108 41.53 18.29 12.87
CA THR A 108 42.76 17.85 13.50
C THR A 108 42.60 16.76 14.55
N SER A 109 43.56 15.83 14.53
CA SER A 109 43.85 14.78 15.52
C SER A 109 43.58 15.21 16.96
N GLN A 110 42.50 14.68 17.56
CA GLN A 110 42.40 14.55 19.01
C GLN A 110 42.71 13.11 19.39
N VAL A 111 43.58 13.00 20.39
CA VAL A 111 44.04 11.80 21.10
C VAL A 111 42.88 10.82 21.32
N PRO A 112 43.06 9.49 21.13
CA PRO A 112 42.02 8.53 21.47
C PRO A 112 41.78 8.61 22.99
N LEU A 113 40.63 9.18 23.37
CA LEU A 113 40.10 9.04 24.72
C LEU A 113 39.94 7.54 24.98
N SER A 114 40.86 6.96 25.73
CA SER A 114 40.71 5.63 26.29
C SER A 114 39.47 5.65 27.18
N PHE A 115 38.35 5.18 26.67
CA PHE A 115 37.17 4.94 27.48
C PHE A 115 37.49 3.76 28.41
N ASN A 116 38.13 4.06 29.54
CA ASN A 116 38.26 3.14 30.67
C ASN A 116 36.86 2.98 31.28
N ALA A 117 36.03 2.17 30.63
CA ALA A 117 34.79 1.68 31.20
C ALA A 117 35.12 0.68 32.32
N ASN A 118 35.52 1.19 33.49
CA ASN A 118 35.47 0.41 34.73
C ASN A 118 34.01 0.30 35.20
N ILE A 119 33.08 -0.04 34.30
CA ILE A 119 31.73 -0.45 34.68
C ILE A 119 31.86 -1.93 35.07
N PRO A 120 31.60 -2.31 36.33
CA PRO A 120 31.55 -3.72 36.70
C PRO A 120 30.55 -4.46 35.82
N ILE A 121 30.89 -5.68 35.42
CA ILE A 121 30.07 -6.48 34.50
C ILE A 121 28.63 -6.64 35.00
N ASP A 122 28.42 -6.74 36.31
CA ASP A 122 27.10 -6.89 36.91
C ASP A 122 26.23 -5.64 36.71
N ILE A 123 26.81 -4.44 36.87
CA ILE A 123 26.11 -3.17 36.61
C ILE A 123 25.79 -3.03 35.12
N PHE A 124 26.70 -3.45 34.24
CA PHE A 124 26.45 -3.47 32.81
C PHE A 124 25.29 -4.41 32.44
N ILE A 125 25.26 -5.61 33.02
CA ILE A 125 24.18 -6.59 32.83
C ILE A 125 22.85 -6.00 33.29
N GLU A 126 22.82 -5.38 34.48
CA GLU A 126 21.61 -4.76 35.03
C GLU A 126 21.07 -3.66 34.12
N ILE A 127 21.95 -2.77 33.63
CA ILE A 127 21.57 -1.76 32.64
C ILE A 127 20.93 -2.43 31.42
N CYS A 128 21.54 -3.50 30.89
CA CYS A 128 21.05 -4.18 29.69
C CYS A 128 19.65 -4.78 29.84
N TYR A 129 19.24 -5.24 31.03
CA TYR A 129 17.87 -5.74 31.27
C TYR A 129 16.77 -4.67 31.09
N HIS A 130 17.15 -3.39 31.15
CA HIS A 130 16.22 -2.26 30.95
C HIS A 130 16.25 -1.67 29.54
N LEU A 131 17.02 -2.24 28.61
CA LEU A 131 17.19 -1.67 27.27
C LEU A 131 16.33 -2.36 26.20
N PRO A 132 15.76 -1.62 25.24
CA PRO A 132 15.15 -2.20 24.06
C PRO A 132 16.23 -2.78 23.11
N PRO A 133 15.84 -3.69 22.19
CA PRO A 133 16.79 -4.34 21.30
C PRO A 133 17.63 -3.36 20.46
N THR A 134 17.05 -2.26 19.99
CA THR A 134 17.73 -1.21 19.22
C THR A 134 18.90 -0.57 20.00
N SER A 135 18.71 -0.34 21.30
CA SER A 135 19.75 0.19 22.19
C SER A 135 20.83 -0.84 22.46
N LEU A 136 20.46 -2.11 22.65
CA LEU A 136 21.43 -3.21 22.80
C LEU A 136 22.30 -3.36 21.54
N PHE A 137 21.71 -3.28 20.35
CA PHE A 137 22.47 -3.26 19.09
C PHE A 137 23.42 -2.06 19.01
N SER A 138 22.96 -0.89 19.45
CA SER A 138 23.79 0.32 19.48
C SER A 138 24.98 0.15 20.43
N LEU A 139 24.77 -0.44 21.61
CA LEU A 139 25.84 -0.75 22.57
C LEU A 139 26.88 -1.72 22.00
N MET A 140 26.46 -2.74 21.24
CA MET A 140 27.38 -3.64 20.55
C MET A 140 28.32 -2.94 19.56
N CYS A 141 27.99 -1.73 19.13
CA CYS A 141 28.79 -0.92 18.21
C CYS A 141 29.71 0.09 18.92
N VAL A 142 29.54 0.32 20.22
CA VAL A 142 30.31 1.32 20.98
C VAL A 142 31.76 0.88 21.21
N CYS A 143 31.96 -0.35 21.70
CA CYS A 143 33.31 -0.87 21.96
C CYS A 143 33.40 -2.40 21.80
N LYS A 144 34.63 -2.92 21.66
CA LYS A 144 34.89 -4.36 21.49
C LYS A 144 34.40 -5.19 22.69
N GLN A 145 34.48 -4.63 23.91
CA GLN A 145 34.07 -5.31 25.13
C GLN A 145 32.56 -5.57 25.17
N PHE A 146 31.75 -4.53 24.93
CA PHE A 146 30.28 -4.67 24.90
C PHE A 146 29.84 -5.58 23.76
N ARG A 147 30.50 -5.49 22.60
CA ARG A 147 30.27 -6.43 21.50
C ARG A 147 30.52 -7.87 21.93
N PHE A 148 31.63 -8.13 22.62
CA PHE A 148 31.96 -9.47 23.10
C PHE A 148 30.91 -10.00 24.09
N TRP A 149 30.48 -9.18 25.06
CA TRP A 149 29.48 -9.56 26.05
C TRP A 149 28.08 -9.81 25.47
N LEU A 150 27.67 -9.02 24.47
CA LEU A 150 26.31 -9.06 23.93
C LEU A 150 26.15 -9.98 22.69
N ASN A 151 27.24 -10.48 22.09
CA ASN A 151 27.19 -11.28 20.86
C ASN A 151 27.38 -12.79 21.06
N SER A 152 27.37 -13.28 22.30
CA SER A 152 27.54 -14.71 22.58
C SER A 152 26.24 -15.51 22.43
N SER A 153 26.27 -16.54 21.58
CA SER A 153 25.14 -17.47 21.38
C SER A 153 25.06 -18.58 22.43
N VAL A 154 26.11 -18.75 23.24
CA VAL A 154 26.23 -19.84 24.24
C VAL A 154 26.11 -19.34 25.68
N SER A 155 26.38 -18.05 25.93
CA SER A 155 26.29 -17.45 27.25
C SER A 155 24.84 -17.35 27.71
N TYR A 156 24.50 -18.01 28.81
CA TYR A 156 23.16 -17.95 29.42
C TYR A 156 22.75 -16.51 29.72
N ILE A 157 23.65 -15.70 30.31
CA ILE A 157 23.38 -14.30 30.66
C ILE A 157 23.09 -13.48 29.41
N THR A 158 23.89 -13.65 28.36
CA THR A 158 23.67 -12.91 27.10
C THR A 158 22.32 -13.27 26.48
N GLN A 159 21.97 -14.55 26.45
CA GLN A 159 20.67 -15.00 25.96
C GLN A 159 19.53 -14.45 26.83
N ASP A 160 19.70 -14.38 28.14
CA ASP A 160 18.67 -13.88 29.06
C ASP A 160 18.45 -12.36 28.94
N ILE A 161 19.51 -11.58 28.72
CA ILE A 161 19.41 -10.14 28.38
C ILE A 161 18.54 -9.94 27.13
N TRP A 162 18.85 -10.64 26.04
CA TRP A 162 18.11 -10.53 24.79
C TRP A 162 16.66 -11.02 24.94
N ARG A 163 16.46 -12.12 25.67
CA ARG A 163 15.13 -12.65 25.98
C ARG A 163 14.30 -11.63 26.76
N THR A 164 14.85 -11.06 27.82
CA THR A 164 14.17 -10.06 28.66
C THR A 164 13.80 -8.83 27.84
N SER A 165 14.74 -8.32 27.04
CA SER A 165 14.51 -7.21 26.13
C SER A 165 13.39 -7.53 25.11
N ARG A 166 13.43 -8.70 24.46
CA ARG A 166 12.39 -9.15 23.54
C ARG A 166 11.02 -9.23 24.21
N MET A 167 10.96 -9.87 25.38
CA MET A 167 9.70 -10.08 26.10
C MET A 167 9.09 -8.77 26.60
N LYS A 168 9.92 -7.77 26.93
CA LYS A 168 9.45 -6.46 27.39
C LYS A 168 9.04 -5.53 26.25
N TYR A 169 9.84 -5.44 25.18
CA TYR A 169 9.69 -4.39 24.16
C TYR A 169 9.09 -4.86 22.84
N LEU A 170 9.14 -6.16 22.51
CA LEU A 170 8.66 -6.66 21.22
C LEU A 170 7.33 -7.41 21.41
N GLU A 171 6.22 -6.76 21.06
CA GLU A 171 4.88 -7.37 21.13
C GLU A 171 4.71 -8.51 20.13
N ARG A 172 5.27 -8.36 18.92
CA ARG A 172 5.12 -9.32 17.81
C ARG A 172 5.77 -10.69 18.08
N ILE A 173 6.90 -10.74 18.78
CA ILE A 173 7.70 -11.97 18.92
C ILE A 173 7.78 -12.47 20.37
N LYS A 174 6.63 -12.87 20.95
CA LYS A 174 6.58 -13.43 22.32
C LYS A 174 6.98 -14.91 22.41
N LEU A 175 6.78 -15.68 21.34
CA LEU A 175 7.18 -17.09 21.34
C LEU A 175 8.69 -17.24 21.51
N ARG A 176 9.12 -18.31 22.20
CA ARG A 176 10.54 -18.69 22.33
C ARG A 176 11.20 -18.79 20.94
N PRO A 177 12.52 -18.61 20.82
CA PRO A 177 13.22 -18.85 19.57
C PRO A 177 12.93 -20.25 18.99
N PRO A 178 12.85 -20.40 17.65
CA PRO A 178 12.79 -21.71 17.02
C PRO A 178 13.96 -22.61 17.45
N VAL A 179 13.75 -23.93 17.48
CA VAL A 179 14.78 -24.88 17.91
C VAL A 179 16.07 -24.69 17.10
N GLY A 180 17.20 -24.51 17.79
CA GLY A 180 18.52 -24.29 17.17
C GLY A 180 18.79 -22.84 16.74
N MET A 181 17.99 -21.87 17.20
CA MET A 181 18.21 -20.44 17.01
C MET A 181 18.37 -19.75 18.36
N ASP A 182 19.37 -18.89 18.48
CA ASP A 182 19.60 -18.06 19.67
C ASP A 182 18.71 -16.79 19.66
N GLU A 183 18.54 -16.16 20.81
CA GLU A 183 17.69 -14.98 21.00
C GLU A 183 18.13 -13.80 20.13
N LEU A 184 19.44 -13.56 19.98
CA LEU A 184 19.97 -12.48 19.16
C LEU A 184 19.64 -12.70 17.68
N SER A 185 19.88 -13.90 17.15
CA SER A 185 19.52 -14.25 15.77
C SER A 185 18.01 -14.17 15.53
N TYR A 186 17.20 -14.59 16.50
CA TYR A 186 15.75 -14.52 16.42
C TYR A 186 15.22 -13.08 16.36
N ILE A 187 15.75 -12.20 17.23
CA ILE A 187 15.43 -10.78 17.22
C ILE A 187 15.87 -10.16 15.89
N LYS A 188 17.11 -10.40 15.45
CA LYS A 188 17.63 -9.90 14.18
C LYS A 188 16.73 -10.29 13.01
N LEU A 189 16.26 -11.54 12.96
CA LEU A 189 15.38 -12.04 11.91
C LEU A 189 14.05 -11.26 11.86
N ALA A 190 13.52 -10.91 13.03
CA ALA A 190 12.24 -10.23 13.19
C ALA A 190 12.28 -8.70 13.02
N MET A 191 13.46 -8.08 12.85
CA MET A 191 13.55 -6.63 12.61
C MET A 191 13.29 -6.30 11.14
N LEU A 192 12.02 -6.07 10.79
CA LEU A 192 11.57 -5.82 9.42
C LEU A 192 12.08 -4.48 8.87
N GLU A 193 12.25 -3.50 9.75
CA GLU A 193 12.75 -2.15 9.50
C GLU A 193 14.20 -2.10 8.94
N HIS A 194 14.94 -3.19 9.10
CA HIS A 194 16.29 -3.35 8.54
C HIS A 194 16.29 -3.84 7.08
N GLY A 195 15.12 -4.05 6.47
CA GLY A 195 15.03 -4.46 5.07
C GLY A 195 15.45 -5.91 4.83
N CYS A 196 15.53 -6.30 3.55
CA CYS A 196 15.86 -7.66 3.15
C CYS A 196 17.26 -8.08 3.63
N GLN A 197 17.41 -9.27 4.22
CA GLN A 197 18.71 -9.75 4.71
C GLN A 197 19.75 -10.01 3.61
N PHE A 198 19.31 -10.13 2.35
CA PHE A 198 20.18 -10.44 1.21
C PHE A 198 20.59 -9.22 0.41
N CYS A 199 19.66 -8.29 0.15
CA CYS A 199 19.93 -7.12 -0.69
C CYS A 199 19.79 -5.78 0.04
N GLY A 200 19.34 -5.77 1.30
CA GLY A 200 19.21 -4.56 2.11
C GLY A 200 18.09 -3.61 1.69
N THR A 201 17.34 -3.89 0.60
CA THR A 201 16.24 -3.02 0.14
C THR A 201 15.18 -2.87 1.24
N LYS A 202 14.65 -1.66 1.31
CA LYS A 202 13.51 -1.26 2.15
C LYS A 202 12.33 -0.77 1.30
N ASP A 203 12.39 -0.95 -0.02
CA ASP A 203 11.37 -0.48 -0.96
C ASP A 203 10.07 -1.28 -0.81
N GLU A 204 10.16 -2.51 -0.31
CA GLU A 204 9.06 -3.32 0.15
C GLU A 204 9.33 -3.82 1.57
N THR A 205 8.28 -3.99 2.37
CA THR A 205 8.42 -4.61 3.68
C THR A 205 8.78 -6.10 3.50
N PRO A 206 9.97 -6.54 3.92
CA PRO A 206 10.36 -7.93 3.75
C PRO A 206 9.52 -8.84 4.66
N LYS A 207 9.14 -10.01 4.15
CA LYS A 207 8.45 -11.05 4.95
C LYS A 207 9.49 -11.93 5.66
N VAL A 208 9.17 -12.34 6.90
CA VAL A 208 9.88 -13.47 7.54
C VAL A 208 9.23 -14.77 7.06
N TYR A 209 9.98 -15.57 6.31
CA TYR A 209 9.57 -16.91 5.90
C TYR A 209 10.02 -17.89 6.97
N TRP A 210 9.15 -18.17 7.95
CA TRP A 210 9.48 -18.99 9.12
C TRP A 210 9.87 -20.41 8.75
N ALA A 211 9.31 -20.96 7.67
CA ALA A 211 9.70 -22.26 7.13
C ALA A 211 11.19 -22.35 6.75
N PHE A 212 11.77 -21.23 6.35
CA PHE A 212 13.17 -21.14 5.91
C PHE A 212 14.05 -20.38 6.90
N ARG A 213 13.44 -19.72 7.91
CA ARG A 213 14.11 -18.86 8.91
C ARG A 213 14.89 -17.71 8.27
N VAL A 214 14.30 -17.09 7.25
CA VAL A 214 14.89 -15.99 6.47
C VAL A 214 13.95 -14.80 6.38
N ARG A 215 14.50 -13.58 6.44
CA ARG A 215 13.77 -12.35 6.15
C ARG A 215 14.18 -11.81 4.79
N CYS A 216 13.30 -11.82 3.80
CA CYS A 216 13.66 -11.35 2.48
C CYS A 216 12.52 -10.75 1.67
N CYS A 217 12.91 -9.94 0.68
CA CYS A 217 12.04 -9.44 -0.37
C CYS A 217 11.63 -10.57 -1.33
N LEU A 218 10.50 -10.42 -2.02
CA LEU A 218 9.97 -11.41 -2.95
C LEU A 218 10.97 -11.70 -4.08
N ALA A 219 11.67 -10.67 -4.56
CA ALA A 219 12.70 -10.80 -5.58
C ALA A 219 13.88 -11.68 -5.12
N CYS A 220 14.28 -11.60 -3.85
CA CYS A 220 15.34 -12.45 -3.31
C CYS A 220 14.85 -13.87 -3.00
N LEU A 221 13.58 -14.03 -2.58
CA LEU A 221 12.95 -15.33 -2.39
C LEU A 221 12.98 -16.14 -3.70
N LYS A 222 12.49 -15.55 -4.80
CA LYS A 222 12.41 -16.20 -6.14
C LYS A 222 13.73 -16.81 -6.59
N LYS A 223 14.86 -16.18 -6.28
CA LYS A 223 16.21 -16.65 -6.65
C LYS A 223 16.68 -17.88 -5.86
N ARG A 224 15.99 -18.24 -4.78
CA ARG A 224 16.44 -19.22 -3.78
C ARG A 224 15.46 -20.35 -3.52
N VAL A 225 14.30 -20.30 -4.17
CA VAL A 225 13.26 -21.31 -4.01
C VAL A 225 12.95 -21.99 -5.32
N THR A 226 12.46 -23.22 -5.23
CA THR A 226 11.98 -24.02 -6.37
C THR A 226 10.54 -24.42 -6.13
N SER A 227 9.71 -24.31 -7.17
CA SER A 227 8.33 -24.80 -7.18
C SER A 227 8.27 -26.27 -7.64
N PRO A 228 7.19 -27.01 -7.34
CA PRO A 228 6.99 -28.39 -7.77
C PRO A 228 7.23 -28.65 -9.27
N GLU A 229 6.90 -27.67 -10.11
CA GLU A 229 7.06 -27.73 -11.57
C GLU A 229 8.52 -27.68 -12.02
N ASN A 230 9.37 -26.98 -11.26
CA ASN A 230 10.78 -26.78 -11.56
C ASN A 230 11.70 -27.67 -10.69
N LEU A 231 11.12 -28.63 -9.96
CA LEU A 231 11.89 -29.51 -9.10
C LEU A 231 12.87 -30.37 -9.91
N PRO A 232 14.14 -30.49 -9.48
CA PRO A 232 15.06 -31.44 -10.08
C PRO A 232 14.53 -32.87 -9.96
N LYS A 233 14.76 -33.70 -10.99
CA LYS A 233 14.30 -35.12 -11.00
C LYS A 233 14.75 -35.91 -9.77
N TRP A 234 15.94 -35.59 -9.23
CA TRP A 234 16.48 -36.23 -8.03
C TRP A 234 15.71 -35.92 -6.75
N ALA A 235 14.90 -34.85 -6.72
CA ALA A 235 14.17 -34.46 -5.52
C ALA A 235 13.05 -35.45 -5.18
N LYS A 236 12.55 -36.21 -6.16
CA LYS A 236 11.46 -37.18 -5.99
C LYS A 236 11.93 -38.64 -6.03
N SER A 237 13.15 -38.91 -6.47
CA SER A 237 13.68 -40.27 -6.65
C SER A 237 15.17 -40.33 -6.35
N PRO A 238 15.67 -41.36 -5.62
CA PRO A 238 14.94 -42.56 -5.16
C PRO A 238 14.13 -42.36 -3.87
N VAL A 239 14.36 -41.26 -3.14
CA VAL A 239 13.59 -40.86 -1.96
C VAL A 239 12.98 -39.51 -2.25
N ASP A 240 11.71 -39.32 -1.90
CA ASP A 240 11.04 -38.03 -2.03
C ASP A 240 11.54 -37.07 -0.93
N ILE A 241 12.55 -36.26 -1.28
CA ILE A 241 13.15 -35.26 -0.41
C ILE A 241 12.16 -34.14 -0.08
N THR A 242 11.15 -33.91 -0.92
CA THR A 242 10.17 -32.83 -0.70
C THR A 242 9.29 -33.09 0.52
N MET A 243 9.13 -34.36 0.92
CA MET A 243 8.47 -34.75 2.17
C MET A 243 9.35 -34.60 3.42
N LEU A 244 10.64 -34.31 3.25
CA LEU A 244 11.68 -34.30 4.30
C LEU A 244 12.26 -32.91 4.55
N VAL A 245 11.72 -31.89 3.88
CA VAL A 245 12.08 -30.50 4.06
C VAL A 245 10.85 -29.68 4.45
N SER A 246 11.10 -28.54 5.09
CA SER A 246 10.06 -27.54 5.26
C SER A 246 9.74 -26.85 3.95
N TYR A 247 8.53 -26.30 3.88
CA TYR A 247 8.03 -25.60 2.73
C TYR A 247 7.19 -24.40 3.18
N GLU A 248 6.98 -23.48 2.25
CA GLU A 248 6.10 -22.33 2.41
C GLU A 248 5.02 -22.39 1.32
N THR A 249 3.84 -21.87 1.62
CA THR A 249 2.79 -21.69 0.62
C THR A 249 2.67 -20.20 0.28
N ILE A 250 2.91 -19.85 -0.98
CA ILE A 250 2.81 -18.46 -1.47
C ILE A 250 1.71 -18.34 -2.53
N ASP A 251 1.23 -17.12 -2.75
CA ASP A 251 0.39 -16.85 -3.91
C ASP A 251 1.24 -17.06 -5.18
N SER A 252 0.69 -17.82 -6.12
CA SER A 252 1.33 -18.14 -7.39
C SER A 252 1.68 -16.85 -8.12
N PHE A 253 2.86 -16.82 -8.73
CA PHE A 253 3.31 -15.65 -9.48
C PHE A 253 2.48 -15.39 -10.75
N ASP A 254 1.84 -16.45 -11.28
CA ASP A 254 1.22 -16.46 -12.61
C ASP A 254 -0.27 -16.86 -12.60
N SER A 255 -0.85 -17.20 -11.43
CA SER A 255 -2.25 -17.65 -11.32
C SER A 255 -2.90 -17.27 -9.98
N ASN A 256 -4.24 -17.26 -9.90
CA ASN A 256 -4.99 -17.03 -8.65
C ASN A 256 -4.96 -18.23 -7.68
N GLY A 257 -3.89 -19.03 -7.70
CA GLY A 257 -3.71 -20.22 -6.88
C GLY A 257 -2.59 -20.07 -5.86
N LYS A 258 -2.58 -20.94 -4.85
CA LYS A 258 -1.45 -21.06 -3.91
C LYS A 258 -0.46 -22.11 -4.40
N THR A 259 0.83 -21.79 -4.36
CA THR A 259 1.91 -22.68 -4.77
C THR A 259 2.83 -22.97 -3.59
N VAL A 260 3.16 -24.24 -3.42
CA VAL A 260 4.16 -24.69 -2.45
C VAL A 260 5.55 -24.40 -3.00
N ILE A 261 6.44 -23.87 -2.18
CA ILE A 261 7.83 -23.60 -2.55
C ILE A 261 8.80 -24.22 -1.54
N TYR A 262 9.97 -24.61 -2.03
CA TYR A 262 11.03 -25.23 -1.25
C TYR A 262 12.30 -24.42 -1.34
N TRP A 263 13.06 -24.32 -0.25
CA TRP A 263 14.34 -23.63 -0.24
C TRP A 263 15.45 -24.50 -0.84
N ASN A 264 16.16 -23.98 -1.84
CA ASN A 264 17.09 -24.77 -2.65
C ASN A 264 18.21 -25.39 -1.80
N SER A 265 18.81 -24.61 -0.88
CA SER A 265 19.89 -25.14 -0.05
C SER A 265 19.42 -26.20 0.96
N GLN A 266 18.15 -26.15 1.40
CA GLN A 266 17.58 -27.17 2.30
C GLN A 266 17.31 -28.47 1.57
N LEU A 267 16.86 -28.42 0.30
CA LEU A 267 16.72 -29.61 -0.54
C LEU A 267 18.07 -30.31 -0.73
N GLU A 268 19.10 -29.55 -1.09
CA GLU A 268 20.44 -30.08 -1.32
C GLU A 268 21.09 -30.63 -0.03
N GLN A 269 20.91 -29.92 1.09
CA GLN A 269 21.39 -30.39 2.39
C GLN A 269 20.71 -31.70 2.80
N THR A 270 19.38 -31.77 2.70
CA THR A 270 18.62 -32.97 3.09
C THR A 270 18.94 -34.16 2.20
N ARG A 271 19.20 -33.91 0.90
CA ARG A 271 19.74 -34.93 0.00
C ARG A 271 21.09 -35.45 0.50
N ARG A 272 22.04 -34.56 0.82
CA ARG A 272 23.37 -34.96 1.32
C ARG A 272 23.25 -35.78 2.61
N GLU A 273 22.43 -35.35 3.56
CA GLU A 273 22.15 -36.10 4.79
C GLU A 273 21.58 -37.50 4.51
N CYS A 274 20.65 -37.61 3.56
CA CYS A 274 20.06 -38.89 3.17
C CYS A 274 21.09 -39.84 2.53
N MET A 275 21.95 -39.30 1.66
CA MET A 275 22.98 -40.07 0.95
C MET A 275 24.10 -40.53 1.89
N SER A 276 24.47 -39.69 2.87
CA SER A 276 25.45 -40.03 3.91
C SER A 276 24.91 -41.02 4.95
N THR A 277 23.58 -41.19 5.03
CA THR A 277 22.96 -42.15 5.94
C THR A 277 23.07 -43.57 5.38
N PRO A 278 23.65 -44.54 6.14
CA PRO A 278 23.76 -45.93 5.70
C PRO A 278 22.39 -46.53 5.33
N PRO A 279 22.30 -47.36 4.27
CA PRO A 279 21.02 -47.91 3.79
C PRO A 279 20.18 -48.58 4.90
N LYS A 280 20.84 -49.32 5.80
CA LYS A 280 20.21 -49.98 6.96
C LYS A 280 19.49 -49.05 7.94
N HIS A 281 19.89 -47.79 8.03
CA HIS A 281 19.30 -46.80 8.94
C HIS A 281 18.42 -45.76 8.23
N ARG A 282 18.33 -45.82 6.90
CA ARG A 282 17.69 -44.79 6.09
C ARG A 282 16.19 -44.68 6.40
N SER A 283 15.48 -45.79 6.59
CA SER A 283 14.05 -45.77 6.91
C SER A 283 13.77 -45.07 8.25
N ALA A 284 14.56 -45.38 9.29
CA ALA A 284 14.43 -44.74 10.60
C ALA A 284 14.77 -43.24 10.53
N TRP A 285 15.82 -42.87 9.78
CA TRP A 285 16.18 -41.47 9.55
C TRP A 285 15.06 -40.71 8.83
N ILE A 286 14.47 -41.31 7.77
CA ILE A 286 13.34 -40.73 7.03
C ILE A 286 12.15 -40.47 7.97
N GLN A 287 11.77 -41.45 8.79
CA GLN A 287 10.66 -41.30 9.73
C GLN A 287 10.93 -40.18 10.75
N LYS A 288 12.14 -40.16 11.33
CA LYS A 288 12.56 -39.11 12.27
C LYS A 288 12.52 -37.72 11.61
N LYS A 289 13.02 -37.59 10.37
CA LYS A 289 13.02 -36.32 9.63
C LYS A 289 11.60 -35.87 9.30
N LYS A 290 10.72 -36.78 8.86
CA LYS A 290 9.29 -36.49 8.62
C LYS A 290 8.59 -35.94 9.86
N HIS A 291 8.78 -36.61 11.00
CA HIS A 291 8.21 -36.16 12.26
C HIS A 291 8.73 -34.78 12.65
N TRP A 292 10.05 -34.55 12.56
CA TRP A 292 10.67 -33.26 12.83
C TRP A 292 10.13 -32.14 11.94
N VAL A 293 10.01 -32.36 10.62
CA VAL A 293 9.42 -31.40 9.69
C VAL A 293 7.97 -31.10 10.04
N SER A 294 7.18 -32.12 10.38
CA SER A 294 5.78 -31.94 10.79
C SER A 294 5.65 -31.04 12.02
N GLU A 295 6.48 -31.23 13.04
CA GLU A 295 6.47 -30.36 14.23
C GLU A 295 6.94 -28.95 13.91
N MET A 296 7.95 -28.82 13.05
CA MET A 296 8.44 -27.51 12.60
C MET A 296 7.35 -26.74 11.84
N LEU A 297 6.61 -27.39 10.93
CA LEU A 297 5.52 -26.75 10.18
C LEU A 297 4.36 -26.33 11.08
N LYS A 298 4.03 -27.10 12.13
CA LYS A 298 3.06 -26.68 13.16
C LYS A 298 3.49 -25.39 13.85
N GLU A 299 4.79 -25.23 14.13
CA GLU A 299 5.34 -24.01 14.71
C GLU A 299 5.28 -22.83 13.73
N VAL A 300 5.62 -23.06 12.45
CA VAL A 300 5.56 -22.07 11.38
C VAL A 300 4.16 -21.47 11.27
N VAL A 301 3.12 -22.31 11.19
CA VAL A 301 1.72 -21.87 11.09
C VAL A 301 1.31 -20.98 12.28
N LYS A 302 1.76 -21.31 13.50
CA LYS A 302 1.48 -20.47 14.68
C LYS A 302 2.13 -19.09 14.57
N ARG A 303 3.37 -19.03 14.09
CA ARG A 303 4.12 -17.77 13.93
C ARG A 303 3.54 -16.91 12.82
N GLU A 304 3.19 -17.51 11.70
CA GLU A 304 2.54 -16.82 10.58
C GLU A 304 1.21 -16.22 11.02
N ARG A 305 0.41 -16.95 11.80
CA ARG A 305 -0.84 -16.42 12.36
C ARG A 305 -0.60 -15.21 13.27
N ILE A 306 0.43 -15.27 14.12
CA ILE A 306 0.79 -14.13 14.99
C ILE A 306 1.23 -12.93 14.15
N ASP A 307 2.07 -13.16 13.13
CA ASP A 307 2.52 -12.11 12.22
C ASP A 307 1.35 -11.50 11.44
N GLU A 308 0.41 -12.30 10.95
CA GLU A 308 -0.80 -11.83 10.26
C GLU A 308 -1.67 -10.97 11.17
N LEU A 309 -1.94 -11.42 12.41
CA LEU A 309 -2.71 -10.67 13.39
C LEU A 309 -2.02 -9.35 13.77
N TYR A 310 -0.70 -9.37 13.94
CA TYR A 310 0.07 -8.17 14.22
C TYR A 310 0.05 -7.19 13.04
N CYS A 311 0.29 -7.67 11.81
CA CYS A 311 0.18 -6.85 10.60
C CYS A 311 -1.18 -6.16 10.51
N ARG A 312 -2.25 -6.91 10.79
CA ARG A 312 -3.62 -6.38 10.77
C ARG A 312 -3.85 -5.33 11.84
N LYS A 313 -3.39 -5.57 13.08
CA LYS A 313 -3.46 -4.60 14.18
C LYS A 313 -2.72 -3.30 13.81
N GLN A 314 -1.50 -3.42 13.29
CA GLN A 314 -0.69 -2.27 12.89
C GLN A 314 -1.35 -1.48 11.76
N SER A 315 -1.86 -2.15 10.72
CA SER A 315 -2.52 -1.48 9.61
C SER A 315 -3.79 -0.71 10.04
N LEU A 316 -4.55 -1.24 11.00
CA LEU A 316 -5.70 -0.54 11.58
C LEU A 316 -5.28 0.69 12.39
N GLU A 317 -4.17 0.62 13.11
CA GLU A 317 -3.64 1.76 13.86
C GLU A 317 -3.08 2.83 12.90
N ASP A 318 -2.35 2.43 11.86
CA ASP A 318 -1.87 3.34 10.82
C ASP A 318 -3.04 4.01 10.07
N GLU A 319 -4.12 3.27 9.78
CA GLU A 319 -5.36 3.83 9.23
C GLU A 319 -6.00 4.85 10.19
N ARG A 320 -6.05 4.53 11.48
CA ARG A 320 -6.59 5.43 12.50
C ARG A 320 -5.78 6.73 12.57
N ILE A 321 -4.45 6.63 12.65
CA ILE A 321 -3.53 7.78 12.68
C ILE A 321 -3.71 8.63 11.42
N PHE A 322 -3.75 8.00 10.24
CA PHE A 322 -3.97 8.71 8.97
C PHE A 322 -5.28 9.50 8.97
N ARG A 323 -6.38 8.88 9.42
CA ARG A 323 -7.69 9.54 9.54
C ARG A 323 -7.65 10.70 10.53
N THR A 324 -7.04 10.52 11.69
CA THR A 324 -6.89 11.59 12.69
C THR A 324 -6.11 12.78 12.14
N LEU A 325 -5.00 12.56 11.43
CA LEU A 325 -4.22 13.63 10.81
C LEU A 325 -5.01 14.37 9.72
N LEU A 326 -5.84 13.65 8.94
CA LEU A 326 -6.72 14.27 7.96
C LEU A 326 -7.81 15.11 8.60
N ASP A 327 -8.42 14.61 9.68
CA ASP A 327 -9.45 15.34 10.41
C ASP A 327 -8.86 16.59 11.09
N GLU A 328 -7.66 16.51 11.63
CA GLU A 328 -6.91 17.67 12.13
C GLU A 328 -6.70 18.70 11.01
N PHE A 329 -6.23 18.26 9.83
CA PHE A 329 -6.04 19.15 8.68
C PHE A 329 -7.35 19.82 8.24
N ARG A 330 -8.47 19.09 8.22
CA ARG A 330 -9.80 19.61 7.87
C ARG A 330 -10.33 20.65 8.85
N GLN A 331 -9.99 20.51 10.13
CA GLN A 331 -10.40 21.43 11.19
C GLN A 331 -9.60 22.73 11.19
N ILE A 332 -8.51 22.83 10.42
CA ILE A 332 -7.77 24.09 10.28
C ILE A 332 -8.66 25.15 9.63
N LYS A 333 -8.94 26.18 10.41
CA LYS A 333 -9.69 27.36 9.99
C LYS A 333 -8.76 28.48 9.52
N ASP A 334 -9.28 29.36 8.68
CA ASP A 334 -8.62 30.61 8.34
C ASP A 334 -8.76 31.65 9.48
N GLU A 335 -8.15 32.83 9.28
CA GLU A 335 -8.22 33.95 10.23
C GLU A 335 -9.66 34.45 10.48
N LYS A 336 -10.61 34.10 9.60
CA LYS A 336 -12.02 34.45 9.69
C LYS A 336 -12.88 33.33 10.28
N GLY A 337 -12.26 32.25 10.73
CA GLY A 337 -12.95 31.09 11.29
C GLY A 337 -13.65 30.19 10.26
N GLN A 338 -13.43 30.42 8.97
CA GLN A 338 -13.98 29.60 7.88
C GLN A 338 -13.10 28.39 7.61
N GLN A 339 -13.70 27.33 7.08
CA GLN A 339 -12.97 26.12 6.70
C GLN A 339 -12.01 26.44 5.55
N ARG A 340 -10.71 26.29 5.79
CA ARG A 340 -9.66 26.67 4.84
C ARG A 340 -9.50 25.67 3.69
N TYR A 341 -9.80 24.39 3.95
CA TYR A 341 -9.50 23.29 3.03
C TYR A 341 -10.77 22.55 2.61
N ILE A 342 -10.96 22.37 1.31
CA ILE A 342 -12.13 21.73 0.68
C ILE A 342 -11.77 20.30 0.28
N ASP A 343 -12.56 19.33 0.73
CA ASP A 343 -12.31 17.89 0.56
C ASP A 343 -12.05 17.48 -0.89
N LYS A 344 -12.81 18.02 -1.85
CA LYS A 344 -12.63 17.74 -3.29
C LYS A 344 -11.18 17.93 -3.77
N TYR A 345 -10.49 18.94 -3.25
CA TYR A 345 -9.11 19.24 -3.64
C TYR A 345 -8.09 18.50 -2.77
N ILE A 346 -8.43 18.19 -1.52
CA ILE A 346 -7.57 17.37 -0.63
C ILE A 346 -7.33 15.99 -1.25
N LEU A 347 -8.38 15.37 -1.79
CA LEU A 347 -8.32 14.04 -2.43
C LEU A 347 -7.38 13.99 -3.65
N GLN A 348 -7.02 15.14 -4.22
CA GLN A 348 -6.15 15.26 -5.39
C GLN A 348 -4.69 15.53 -5.01
N LEU A 349 -4.40 15.75 -3.73
CA LEU A 349 -3.04 16.08 -3.28
C LEU A 349 -2.12 14.85 -3.39
N PRO A 350 -0.90 15.01 -3.94
CA PRO A 350 0.08 13.93 -4.01
C PRO A 350 0.34 13.26 -2.65
N THR A 351 0.48 14.06 -1.59
CA THR A 351 0.70 13.53 -0.23
C THR A 351 -0.49 12.72 0.29
N TYR A 352 -1.73 13.12 -0.05
CA TYR A 352 -2.93 12.34 0.30
C TYR A 352 -2.93 10.99 -0.41
N LEU A 353 -2.64 10.97 -1.72
CA LEU A 353 -2.60 9.76 -2.53
C LEU A 353 -1.48 8.81 -2.09
N GLU A 354 -0.30 9.35 -1.77
CA GLU A 354 0.80 8.60 -1.16
C GLU A 354 0.35 7.97 0.16
N GLY A 355 -0.30 8.75 1.03
CA GLY A 355 -0.87 8.28 2.29
C GLY A 355 -1.83 7.11 2.09
N GLN A 356 -2.78 7.26 1.17
CA GLN A 356 -3.80 6.25 0.87
C GLN A 356 -3.22 4.91 0.39
N ASN A 357 -2.07 4.96 -0.28
CA ASN A 357 -1.38 3.77 -0.78
C ASN A 357 -0.46 3.13 0.27
N THR A 358 0.10 3.94 1.17
CA THR A 358 1.15 3.51 2.11
C THR A 358 0.61 2.97 3.43
N TRP A 359 -0.54 3.42 3.94
CA TRP A 359 -1.13 2.87 5.20
C TRP A 359 -1.50 1.39 5.08
N LYS A 360 -1.67 0.92 3.84
CA LYS A 360 -1.96 -0.48 3.52
C LYS A 360 -0.71 -1.37 3.55
N ILE A 361 0.48 -0.79 3.69
CA ILE A 361 1.77 -1.49 3.72
C ILE A 361 2.26 -1.54 5.17
N PRO A 362 2.16 -2.69 5.86
CA PRO A 362 2.59 -2.80 7.24
C PRO A 362 4.10 -2.51 7.40
N PHE A 363 4.50 -1.96 8.55
CA PHE A 363 5.89 -1.78 9.01
C PHE A 363 6.76 -0.78 8.22
N MET A 364 6.16 0.16 7.48
CA MET A 364 6.92 1.34 7.04
C MET A 364 7.28 2.19 8.26
N THR A 365 8.57 2.50 8.44
CA THR A 365 9.02 3.41 9.52
C THR A 365 8.48 4.81 9.27
N ASN A 366 7.51 5.25 10.09
CA ASN A 366 6.86 6.57 10.04
C ASN A 366 6.59 7.04 8.59
N PRO A 367 5.57 6.50 7.89
CA PRO A 367 5.37 6.79 6.48
C PRO A 367 5.01 8.26 6.21
N TRP A 368 4.54 9.02 7.20
CA TRP A 368 4.05 10.39 6.99
C TRP A 368 4.66 11.44 7.92
N PRO A 369 6.00 11.61 7.93
CA PRO A 369 6.61 12.69 8.66
C PRO A 369 6.15 14.02 8.03
N ASN A 370 5.74 14.96 8.89
CA ASN A 370 5.27 16.29 8.46
C ASN A 370 4.09 16.24 7.47
N PHE A 371 3.23 15.22 7.57
CA PHE A 371 2.09 15.01 6.67
C PHE A 371 1.26 16.27 6.45
N ILE A 372 0.82 16.88 7.56
CA ILE A 372 0.00 18.09 7.58
C ILE A 372 0.73 19.25 6.88
N ASP A 373 2.03 19.43 7.14
CA ASP A 373 2.78 20.54 6.54
C ASP A 373 3.01 20.36 5.05
N ARG A 374 3.22 19.11 4.59
CA ARG A 374 3.23 18.79 3.16
C ARG A 374 1.90 19.14 2.49
N LEU A 375 0.77 18.79 3.11
CA LEU A 375 -0.56 19.15 2.59
C LEU A 375 -0.75 20.68 2.53
N LYS A 376 -0.32 21.42 3.57
CA LYS A 376 -0.36 22.89 3.59
C LYS A 376 0.43 23.52 2.43
N ILE A 377 1.54 22.90 2.01
CA ILE A 377 2.39 23.36 0.90
C ILE A 377 1.78 23.01 -0.46
N GLU A 378 1.16 21.84 -0.59
CA GLU A 378 0.60 21.35 -1.84
C GLU A 378 -0.74 22.01 -2.18
N TYR A 379 -1.60 22.22 -1.17
CA TYR A 379 -2.97 22.71 -1.37
C TYR A 379 -3.06 24.05 -2.12
N PRO A 380 -2.28 25.10 -1.77
CA PRO A 380 -2.30 26.37 -2.50
C PRO A 380 -1.95 26.21 -3.99
N LYS A 381 -1.10 25.24 -4.35
CA LYS A 381 -0.74 25.00 -5.76
C LYS A 381 -1.93 24.47 -6.56
N ILE A 382 -2.71 23.56 -5.98
CA ILE A 382 -3.94 23.05 -6.60
C ILE A 382 -4.97 24.16 -6.72
N ILE A 383 -5.23 24.91 -5.64
CA ILE A 383 -6.20 26.01 -5.68
C ILE A 383 -5.82 27.06 -6.71
N ASN A 384 -4.56 27.50 -6.77
CA ASN A 384 -4.11 28.45 -7.79
C ASN A 384 -4.30 27.94 -9.22
N LYS A 385 -4.16 26.62 -9.44
CA LYS A 385 -4.43 26.00 -10.74
C LYS A 385 -5.93 26.01 -11.06
N VAL A 386 -6.77 25.64 -10.10
CA VAL A 386 -8.23 25.62 -10.25
C VAL A 386 -8.77 27.03 -10.50
N THR A 387 -8.36 28.02 -9.72
CA THR A 387 -8.75 29.43 -9.91
C THR A 387 -8.37 29.96 -11.29
N ARG A 388 -7.20 29.57 -11.81
CA ARG A 388 -6.81 29.91 -13.19
C ARG A 388 -7.72 29.25 -14.21
N ILE A 389 -7.95 27.95 -14.10
CA ILE A 389 -8.85 27.23 -15.00
C ILE A 389 -10.23 27.90 -15.01
N GLN A 390 -10.77 28.21 -13.83
CA GLN A 390 -12.02 28.96 -13.67
C GLN A 390 -12.00 30.29 -14.43
N GLN A 391 -10.98 31.12 -14.18
CA GLN A 391 -10.86 32.43 -14.82
C GLN A 391 -10.83 32.32 -16.35
N LEU A 392 -10.11 31.32 -16.88
CA LEU A 392 -10.06 31.06 -18.32
C LEU A 392 -11.40 30.57 -18.85
N THR A 393 -12.07 29.63 -18.18
CA THR A 393 -13.38 29.12 -18.61
C THR A 393 -14.43 30.21 -18.59
N ASP A 394 -14.44 31.08 -17.57
CA ASP A 394 -15.37 32.20 -17.45
C ASP A 394 -15.12 33.26 -18.54
N THR A 395 -13.86 33.56 -18.82
CA THR A 395 -13.48 34.47 -19.91
C THR A 395 -13.90 33.90 -21.26
N MET A 396 -13.65 32.62 -21.52
CA MET A 396 -14.07 31.96 -22.75
C MET A 396 -15.60 31.93 -22.87
N LEU A 397 -16.32 31.64 -21.79
CA LEU A 397 -17.77 31.65 -21.77
C LEU A 397 -18.30 33.06 -22.10
N THR A 398 -17.72 34.10 -21.50
CA THR A 398 -18.05 35.51 -21.79
C THR A 398 -17.82 35.86 -23.26
N LEU A 399 -16.71 35.42 -23.86
CA LEU A 399 -16.43 35.68 -25.27
C LEU A 399 -17.41 34.94 -26.20
N ILE A 400 -17.86 33.74 -25.81
CA ILE A 400 -18.87 32.96 -26.55
C ILE A 400 -20.28 33.56 -26.38
N THR A 401 -20.60 34.10 -25.20
CA THR A 401 -21.92 34.65 -24.89
C THR A 401 -22.09 36.12 -25.24
N SER A 402 -20.99 36.84 -25.47
CA SER A 402 -21.00 38.27 -25.85
C SER A 402 -21.90 38.53 -27.06
N TYR A 403 -22.60 39.68 -27.00
CA TYR A 403 -23.74 40.08 -27.84
C TYR A 403 -23.45 40.03 -29.36
N VAL A 404 -22.19 40.08 -29.80
CA VAL A 404 -21.84 40.04 -31.24
C VAL A 404 -22.13 38.67 -31.88
N THR A 405 -22.34 37.62 -31.08
CA THR A 405 -22.79 36.31 -31.59
C THR A 405 -24.28 36.24 -31.94
N LEU A 406 -25.06 37.31 -31.73
CA LEU A 406 -26.52 37.37 -31.97
C LEU A 406 -26.93 37.66 -33.42
N ALA A 407 -26.00 37.95 -34.32
CA ALA A 407 -26.32 38.26 -35.71
C ALA A 407 -25.45 37.46 -36.68
N SER A 408 -25.79 36.19 -36.89
CA SER A 408 -25.62 35.62 -38.22
C SER A 408 -26.53 36.42 -39.16
N ASP A 409 -25.95 37.41 -39.86
CA ASP A 409 -26.35 37.92 -41.19
C ASP A 409 -26.11 39.43 -41.45
N LEU A 410 -25.20 40.10 -40.73
CA LEU A 410 -24.75 41.44 -41.14
C LEU A 410 -23.23 41.48 -41.31
N LYS A 411 -22.78 41.93 -42.49
CA LYS A 411 -21.40 42.35 -42.74
C LYS A 411 -21.07 43.47 -41.75
N VAL A 412 -20.14 43.23 -40.83
CA VAL A 412 -19.71 44.26 -39.87
C VAL A 412 -18.20 44.48 -39.95
N SER A 413 -17.86 45.77 -39.82
CA SER A 413 -16.56 46.43 -39.95
C SER A 413 -15.53 46.02 -38.88
N SER A 414 -14.28 46.30 -39.19
CA SER A 414 -13.02 45.83 -38.61
C SER A 414 -12.68 46.29 -37.18
N GLU A 415 -13.64 46.66 -36.35
CA GLU A 415 -13.39 47.16 -34.97
C GLU A 415 -14.13 46.40 -33.87
N GLN A 416 -14.42 45.11 -34.06
CA GLN A 416 -15.04 44.30 -33.02
C GLN A 416 -14.03 43.46 -32.24
N GLY A 417 -14.19 43.49 -30.91
CA GLY A 417 -13.39 42.77 -29.92
C GLY A 417 -13.28 41.27 -30.20
N TYR A 418 -12.33 40.63 -29.51
CA TYR A 418 -11.95 39.24 -29.71
C TYR A 418 -13.15 38.27 -29.58
N GLN A 419 -13.38 37.38 -30.57
CA GLN A 419 -14.55 36.48 -30.62
C GLN A 419 -14.17 34.99 -30.68
N ILE A 420 -15.03 34.15 -30.09
CA ILE A 420 -14.97 32.68 -30.14
C ILE A 420 -16.34 32.14 -30.60
N TYR A 421 -16.38 31.51 -31.78
CA TYR A 421 -17.60 30.90 -32.32
C TYR A 421 -17.81 29.49 -31.76
N LEU A 422 -19.07 29.02 -31.69
CA LEU A 422 -19.43 27.65 -31.27
C LEU A 422 -18.77 26.56 -32.11
N THR A 423 -18.41 26.87 -33.35
CA THR A 423 -17.70 25.96 -34.26
C THR A 423 -16.18 25.98 -34.07
N ASP A 424 -15.64 26.82 -33.16
CA ASP A 424 -14.21 26.90 -32.96
C ASP A 424 -13.69 25.61 -32.30
N PRO A 425 -12.64 24.99 -32.87
CA PRO A 425 -12.00 23.79 -32.32
C PRO A 425 -11.56 23.91 -30.86
N VAL A 426 -11.31 25.13 -30.37
CA VAL A 426 -10.93 25.33 -28.98
C VAL A 426 -12.02 24.90 -28.02
N ILE A 427 -13.29 25.00 -28.41
CA ILE A 427 -14.41 24.67 -27.54
C ILE A 427 -14.49 23.17 -27.31
N ASP A 428 -14.35 22.33 -28.34
CA ASP A 428 -14.42 20.87 -28.15
C ASP A 428 -13.07 20.26 -27.75
N CYS A 429 -11.94 20.92 -28.02
CA CYS A 429 -10.62 20.37 -27.75
C CYS A 429 -9.94 20.85 -26.45
N ILE A 430 -10.55 21.79 -25.71
CA ILE A 430 -9.85 22.53 -24.63
C ILE A 430 -9.17 21.63 -23.60
N GLN A 431 -9.82 20.53 -23.20
CA GLN A 431 -9.34 19.61 -22.16
C GLN A 431 -8.04 18.87 -22.55
N TRP A 432 -7.70 18.84 -23.84
CA TRP A 432 -6.47 18.24 -24.34
C TRP A 432 -5.39 19.28 -24.69
N CYS A 433 -5.69 20.57 -24.60
CA CYS A 433 -4.72 21.62 -24.87
C CYS A 433 -3.65 21.64 -23.77
N PRO A 434 -2.34 21.54 -24.11
CA PRO A 434 -1.27 21.59 -23.12
C PRO A 434 -1.31 22.81 -22.20
N SER A 435 -1.66 23.98 -22.74
CA SER A 435 -1.77 25.22 -21.96
C SER A 435 -3.03 25.30 -21.09
N PHE A 436 -4.00 24.39 -21.29
CA PHE A 436 -5.15 24.23 -20.39
C PHE A 436 -4.84 23.23 -19.28
N ILE A 437 -4.20 22.11 -19.61
CA ILE A 437 -3.76 21.09 -18.65
C ILE A 437 -2.75 21.69 -17.66
N ASN A 438 -1.82 22.49 -18.17
CA ASN A 438 -0.81 23.21 -17.40
C ASN A 438 -0.87 24.71 -17.75
N PRO A 439 -1.75 25.46 -17.08
CA PRO A 439 -1.89 26.91 -17.23
C PRO A 439 -0.54 27.64 -17.11
N PRO A 440 -0.13 28.47 -18.09
CA PRO A 440 1.12 29.21 -18.01
C PRO A 440 1.05 30.34 -16.98
N TYR A 441 2.19 30.61 -16.35
CA TYR A 441 2.34 31.74 -15.44
C TYR A 441 2.67 33.03 -16.19
N VAL A 442 2.20 34.15 -15.65
CA VAL A 442 2.64 35.47 -16.12
C VAL A 442 4.06 35.69 -15.59
N LYS A 443 5.02 35.94 -16.49
CA LYS A 443 6.43 36.15 -16.11
C LYS A 443 7.02 35.02 -15.23
N ASN A 444 6.56 33.78 -15.41
CA ASN A 444 6.94 32.62 -14.58
C ASN A 444 6.59 32.74 -13.09
N ASP A 445 5.69 33.63 -12.70
CA ASP A 445 5.27 33.83 -11.32
C ASP A 445 3.83 33.31 -11.09
N ALA A 446 3.70 32.37 -10.15
CA ALA A 446 2.43 31.75 -9.80
C ALA A 446 1.54 32.64 -8.88
N SER A 447 2.05 33.76 -8.38
CA SER A 447 1.28 34.72 -7.58
C SER A 447 0.57 35.77 -8.44
N ILE A 448 1.04 35.99 -9.67
CA ILE A 448 0.49 37.00 -10.57
C ILE A 448 -0.79 36.44 -11.22
N PRO A 449 -1.96 37.07 -11.01
CA PRO A 449 -3.20 36.69 -11.68
C PRO A 449 -3.13 37.05 -13.17
N TRP A 450 -3.91 36.36 -14.00
CA TRP A 450 -4.01 36.74 -15.40
C TRP A 450 -4.78 38.04 -15.54
N THR A 451 -4.25 38.99 -16.32
CA THR A 451 -5.04 40.12 -16.78
C THR A 451 -5.97 39.67 -17.90
N GLU A 452 -7.11 40.35 -18.05
CA GLU A 452 -8.03 40.11 -19.17
C GLU A 452 -7.30 40.25 -20.51
N GLU A 453 -6.40 41.24 -20.63
CA GLU A 453 -5.57 41.42 -21.81
C GLU A 453 -4.67 40.21 -22.10
N TYR A 454 -4.02 39.63 -21.08
CA TYR A 454 -3.20 38.44 -21.25
C TYR A 454 -4.05 37.25 -21.73
N LEU A 455 -5.23 37.05 -21.13
CA LEU A 455 -6.15 35.99 -21.52
C LEU A 455 -6.55 36.12 -22.98
N ILE A 456 -7.07 37.29 -23.35
CA ILE A 456 -7.66 37.56 -24.67
C ILE A 456 -6.59 37.62 -25.76
N LYS A 457 -5.48 38.35 -25.53
CA LYS A 457 -4.46 38.60 -26.58
C LYS A 457 -3.38 37.53 -26.63
N THR A 458 -3.20 36.72 -25.59
CA THR A 458 -2.08 35.76 -25.52
C THR A 458 -2.54 34.32 -25.33
N LEU A 459 -3.23 34.01 -24.23
CA LEU A 459 -3.51 32.63 -23.83
C LEU A 459 -4.56 31.97 -24.73
N ILE A 460 -5.70 32.62 -24.95
CA ILE A 460 -6.77 32.06 -25.80
C ILE A 460 -6.31 31.87 -27.26
N PRO A 461 -5.59 32.81 -27.91
CA PRO A 461 -4.99 32.55 -29.22
C PRO A 461 -4.05 31.34 -29.24
N LYS A 462 -3.26 31.14 -28.16
CA LYS A 462 -2.39 29.98 -28.02
C LYS A 462 -3.21 28.68 -27.93
N LEU A 463 -4.25 28.65 -27.10
CA LEU A 463 -5.16 27.51 -26.97
C LEU A 463 -5.85 27.18 -28.30
N ARG A 464 -6.30 28.19 -29.07
CA ARG A 464 -6.86 27.96 -30.42
C ARG A 464 -5.84 27.34 -31.38
N ARG A 465 -4.56 27.72 -31.31
CA ARG A 465 -3.50 27.07 -32.09
C ARG A 465 -3.26 25.63 -31.65
N GLU A 466 -3.26 25.36 -30.35
CA GLU A 466 -3.14 24.00 -29.79
C GLU A 466 -4.31 23.12 -30.25
N ALA A 467 -5.54 23.60 -30.10
CA ALA A 467 -6.76 22.93 -30.55
C ALA A 467 -6.71 22.59 -32.06
N ARG A 468 -6.32 23.55 -32.91
CA ARG A 468 -6.17 23.28 -34.36
C ARG A 468 -5.11 22.23 -34.68
N ARG A 469 -4.05 22.11 -33.89
CA ARG A 469 -3.05 21.03 -34.04
C ARG A 469 -3.64 19.68 -33.61
N LEU A 470 -4.42 19.66 -32.52
CA LEU A 470 -5.11 18.46 -32.04
C LEU A 470 -6.14 17.94 -33.06
N LEU A 471 -6.70 18.81 -33.91
CA LEU A 471 -7.57 18.36 -35.02
C LEU A 471 -6.87 17.41 -36.00
N LYS A 472 -5.55 17.56 -36.19
CA LYS A 472 -4.77 16.78 -37.16
C LYS A 472 -4.32 15.42 -36.61
N ARG A 473 -4.51 15.19 -35.31
CA ARG A 473 -4.11 13.97 -34.61
C ARG A 473 -5.22 12.92 -34.71
N SER A 474 -4.87 11.74 -35.21
CA SER A 474 -5.77 10.59 -35.32
C SER A 474 -5.87 9.76 -34.04
N ASP A 475 -4.90 9.93 -33.12
CA ASP A 475 -4.79 9.18 -31.87
C ASP A 475 -5.75 9.68 -30.78
N ILE A 476 -6.33 10.88 -30.95
CA ILE A 476 -7.27 11.46 -29.98
C ILE A 476 -8.71 11.24 -30.45
N LYS A 477 -9.46 10.42 -29.71
CA LYS A 477 -10.91 10.24 -29.91
C LYS A 477 -11.68 11.47 -29.43
N ARG A 478 -11.87 12.43 -30.34
CA ARG A 478 -12.62 13.67 -30.08
C ARG A 478 -14.13 13.48 -30.28
N PRO A 479 -14.97 14.16 -29.48
CA PRO A 479 -16.42 14.12 -29.61
C PRO A 479 -16.91 14.82 -30.89
N GLY A 480 -16.12 15.72 -31.47
CA GLY A 480 -16.50 16.58 -32.59
C GLY A 480 -17.11 17.90 -32.11
N PRO A 481 -17.30 18.89 -33.01
CA PRO A 481 -17.82 20.20 -32.63
C PRO A 481 -19.23 20.08 -32.05
N PHE A 482 -19.57 20.88 -31.04
CA PHE A 482 -20.90 20.79 -30.39
C PHE A 482 -22.08 21.16 -31.30
N THR A 483 -21.80 21.77 -32.45
CA THR A 483 -22.78 22.02 -33.52
C THR A 483 -23.05 20.80 -34.41
N SER A 484 -22.24 19.75 -34.31
CA SER A 484 -22.49 18.45 -34.95
C SER A 484 -23.41 17.59 -34.09
N VAL A 485 -24.16 16.69 -34.71
CA VAL A 485 -25.05 15.76 -34.00
C VAL A 485 -24.23 14.90 -33.04
N ARG A 486 -23.08 14.39 -33.51
CA ARG A 486 -22.17 13.59 -32.70
C ARG A 486 -21.63 14.36 -31.48
N GLY A 487 -21.17 15.58 -31.69
CA GLY A 487 -20.63 16.43 -30.61
C GLY A 487 -21.70 16.80 -29.59
N CYS A 488 -22.89 17.19 -30.06
CA CYS A 488 -24.04 17.50 -29.22
C CYS A 488 -24.47 16.29 -28.37
N LYS A 489 -24.56 15.09 -28.96
CA LYS A 489 -24.86 13.85 -28.20
C LYS A 489 -23.83 13.56 -27.10
N ASN A 490 -22.54 13.79 -27.37
CA ASN A 490 -21.50 13.61 -26.35
C ASN A 490 -21.59 14.64 -25.23
N LEU A 491 -21.98 15.88 -25.55
CA LEU A 491 -22.22 16.93 -24.56
C LEU A 491 -23.39 16.57 -23.63
N ILE A 492 -24.49 16.08 -24.19
CA ILE A 492 -25.72 15.75 -23.44
C ILE A 492 -25.61 14.43 -22.68
N LYS A 493 -24.71 13.51 -23.05
CA LYS A 493 -24.54 12.20 -22.36
C LYS A 493 -24.29 12.31 -20.85
N ASN A 494 -23.81 13.46 -20.39
CA ASN A 494 -23.57 13.73 -18.98
C ASN A 494 -24.77 14.39 -18.26
N GLU A 495 -25.85 14.74 -18.98
CA GLU A 495 -27.11 15.22 -18.40
C GLU A 495 -28.12 14.07 -18.21
N VAL A 496 -28.93 14.17 -17.16
CA VAL A 496 -29.93 13.15 -16.77
C VAL A 496 -31.22 13.26 -17.61
N GLU A 497 -31.41 14.35 -18.35
CA GLU A 497 -32.66 14.66 -19.07
C GLU A 497 -32.49 14.57 -20.60
N ASP A 498 -33.31 13.76 -21.27
CA ASP A 498 -33.41 13.70 -22.74
C ASP A 498 -34.15 14.95 -23.25
N LYS A 499 -33.38 16.01 -23.52
CA LYS A 499 -33.89 17.31 -23.97
C LYS A 499 -33.92 17.40 -25.50
N GLU A 500 -34.82 18.23 -26.00
CA GLU A 500 -34.99 18.46 -27.43
C GLU A 500 -33.94 19.45 -27.96
N TYR A 501 -33.02 19.01 -28.82
CA TYR A 501 -31.95 19.84 -29.42
C TYR A 501 -31.87 19.77 -30.94
N PHE A 502 -32.62 18.87 -31.58
CA PHE A 502 -32.42 18.51 -32.97
C PHE A 502 -33.58 18.99 -33.84
N MET A 503 -33.27 19.55 -35.01
CA MET A 503 -34.24 20.02 -36.00
C MET A 503 -34.01 19.31 -37.33
N CYS A 504 -35.10 19.02 -38.04
CA CYS A 504 -35.02 18.42 -39.37
C CYS A 504 -34.62 19.47 -40.41
N LYS A 505 -33.53 19.24 -41.15
CA LYS A 505 -33.10 20.12 -42.26
C LYS A 505 -34.02 20.05 -43.47
N LEU A 506 -34.70 18.91 -43.65
CA LEU A 506 -35.57 18.61 -44.81
C LEU A 506 -36.98 19.20 -44.65
N CYS A 507 -37.36 19.61 -43.44
CA CYS A 507 -38.60 20.33 -43.19
C CYS A 507 -38.49 21.78 -43.68
N TRP A 508 -39.59 22.28 -44.24
CA TRP A 508 -39.75 23.70 -44.56
C TRP A 508 -39.60 24.55 -43.30
N LYS A 509 -39.01 25.74 -43.40
CA LYS A 509 -38.67 26.60 -42.25
C LYS A 509 -39.86 26.84 -41.30
N SER A 510 -41.06 27.05 -41.85
CA SER A 510 -42.31 27.26 -41.09
C SER A 510 -42.83 26.03 -40.35
N ALA A 511 -42.32 24.83 -40.65
CA ALA A 511 -42.72 23.56 -40.05
C ALA A 511 -41.61 22.93 -39.19
N ARG A 512 -40.50 23.63 -38.96
CA ARG A 512 -39.38 23.12 -38.14
C ARG A 512 -39.81 23.06 -36.67
N LYS A 513 -39.78 21.84 -36.12
CA LYS A 513 -39.91 21.57 -34.69
C LYS A 513 -38.56 21.10 -34.15
N ILE A 514 -38.37 21.27 -32.85
CA ILE A 514 -37.23 20.73 -32.11
C ILE A 514 -37.63 19.37 -31.56
N TYR A 515 -36.70 18.43 -31.57
CA TYR A 515 -36.91 17.03 -31.21
C TYR A 515 -35.76 16.53 -30.32
N THR A 516 -36.01 15.47 -29.54
CA THR A 516 -34.95 14.60 -29.01
C THR A 516 -34.27 13.84 -30.17
N TYR A 517 -33.12 13.20 -29.92
CA TYR A 517 -32.44 12.44 -30.98
C TYR A 517 -33.31 11.27 -31.49
N GLU A 518 -33.98 10.56 -30.58
CA GLU A 518 -34.92 9.50 -30.97
C GLU A 518 -36.15 10.07 -31.70
N GLY A 519 -36.66 11.21 -31.22
CA GLY A 519 -37.78 11.91 -31.83
C GLY A 519 -37.53 12.32 -33.28
N ILE A 520 -36.34 12.88 -33.57
CA ILE A 520 -35.99 13.27 -34.94
C ILE A 520 -35.74 12.06 -35.84
N CYS A 521 -35.15 10.99 -35.31
CA CYS A 521 -34.96 9.77 -36.07
C CYS A 521 -36.31 9.19 -36.52
N ARG A 522 -37.28 9.11 -35.60
CA ARG A 522 -38.65 8.67 -35.91
C ARG A 522 -39.36 9.61 -36.89
N HIS A 523 -39.15 10.93 -36.77
CA HIS A 523 -39.68 11.90 -37.72
C HIS A 523 -39.13 11.68 -39.14
N LEU A 524 -37.85 11.36 -39.28
CA LEU A 524 -37.21 11.10 -40.56
C LEU A 524 -37.64 9.74 -41.14
N THR A 525 -37.73 8.68 -40.34
CA THR A 525 -38.03 7.31 -40.81
C THR A 525 -39.50 7.04 -41.04
N SER A 526 -40.36 7.56 -40.16
CA SER A 526 -41.79 7.20 -40.09
C SER A 526 -42.73 8.40 -40.23
N GLY A 527 -42.16 9.61 -40.28
CA GLY A 527 -42.91 10.84 -40.51
C GLY A 527 -42.98 11.22 -41.99
N ARG A 528 -42.93 12.53 -42.27
CA ARG A 528 -43.16 13.09 -43.61
C ARG A 528 -42.08 12.76 -44.65
N HIS A 529 -40.93 12.22 -44.23
CA HIS A 529 -39.78 12.01 -45.11
C HIS A 529 -39.54 10.54 -45.49
N SER A 530 -40.02 9.57 -44.68
CA SER A 530 -39.89 8.12 -44.95
C SER A 530 -38.48 7.66 -45.38
N ILE A 531 -37.45 8.12 -44.67
CA ILE A 531 -36.04 7.87 -45.00
C ILE A 531 -35.58 6.54 -44.40
N ALA A 532 -35.07 5.64 -45.25
CA ALA A 532 -34.57 4.33 -44.82
C ALA A 532 -33.23 4.38 -44.07
N ARG A 533 -32.34 5.32 -44.40
CA ARG A 533 -31.03 5.49 -43.74
C ARG A 533 -30.76 6.95 -43.43
N ILE A 534 -30.66 7.27 -42.15
CA ILE A 534 -30.40 8.63 -41.67
C ILE A 534 -28.91 8.94 -41.76
N ASP A 535 -28.58 10.08 -42.38
CA ASP A 535 -27.27 10.73 -42.29
C ASP A 535 -27.39 11.89 -41.30
N ASP A 536 -26.88 11.69 -40.08
CA ASP A 536 -26.99 12.64 -38.97
C ASP A 536 -26.58 14.06 -39.40
N GLU A 537 -25.41 14.23 -40.01
CA GLU A 537 -24.87 15.57 -40.27
C GLU A 537 -25.50 16.24 -41.50
N ARG A 538 -26.02 15.46 -42.47
CA ARG A 538 -26.71 16.02 -43.65
C ARG A 538 -28.20 16.31 -43.40
N MET A 539 -28.85 15.53 -42.56
CA MET A 539 -30.32 15.57 -42.40
C MET A 539 -30.77 16.26 -41.12
N ILE A 540 -29.92 16.33 -40.10
CA ILE A 540 -30.23 16.91 -38.80
C ILE A 540 -29.43 18.19 -38.58
N GLU A 541 -30.09 19.20 -38.00
CA GLU A 541 -29.51 20.44 -37.54
C GLU A 541 -29.58 20.49 -36.01
N VAL A 542 -28.52 20.96 -35.35
CA VAL A 542 -28.48 21.16 -33.91
C VAL A 542 -28.87 22.60 -33.59
N ASP A 543 -29.79 22.77 -32.62
CA ASP A 543 -30.18 24.08 -32.09
C ASP A 543 -29.01 24.70 -31.32
N ARG A 544 -28.39 25.71 -31.93
CA ARG A 544 -27.20 26.39 -31.41
C ARG A 544 -27.49 27.17 -30.14
N GLU A 545 -28.68 27.74 -30.00
CA GLU A 545 -29.06 28.53 -28.82
C GLU A 545 -29.26 27.62 -27.60
N LYS A 546 -29.87 26.45 -27.81
CA LYS A 546 -29.98 25.45 -26.75
C LYS A 546 -28.63 24.86 -26.36
N VAL A 547 -27.75 24.56 -27.32
CA VAL A 547 -26.37 24.09 -27.03
C VAL A 547 -25.57 25.14 -26.27
N LYS A 548 -25.70 26.43 -26.62
CA LYS A 548 -25.02 27.53 -25.94
C LYS A 548 -25.36 27.58 -24.44
N LYS A 549 -26.60 27.27 -24.06
CA LYS A 549 -27.04 27.18 -22.65
C LYS A 549 -26.40 26.02 -21.87
N LEU A 550 -25.84 25.01 -22.55
CA LEU A 550 -25.16 23.87 -21.92
C LEU A 550 -23.68 24.13 -21.64
N LEU A 551 -23.07 25.09 -22.31
CA LEU A 551 -21.64 25.37 -22.16
C LEU A 551 -21.22 25.71 -20.72
N PRO A 552 -21.96 26.51 -19.93
CA PRO A 552 -21.59 26.76 -18.54
C PRO A 552 -21.48 25.46 -17.71
N VAL A 553 -22.46 24.57 -17.84
CA VAL A 553 -22.49 23.27 -17.15
C VAL A 553 -21.33 22.38 -17.60
N TRP A 554 -21.02 22.42 -18.89
CA TRP A 554 -19.88 21.67 -19.42
C TRP A 554 -18.54 22.20 -18.91
N PHE A 555 -18.33 23.53 -18.92
CA PHE A 555 -17.14 24.16 -18.37
C PHE A 555 -17.00 23.95 -16.86
N SER A 556 -18.10 23.81 -16.11
CA SER A 556 -18.06 23.49 -14.68
C SER A 556 -17.49 22.12 -14.35
N ASN A 557 -17.41 21.20 -15.32
CA ASN A 557 -16.79 19.90 -15.10
C ASN A 557 -15.25 19.95 -15.05
N PHE A 558 -14.63 21.11 -15.33
CA PHE A 558 -13.17 21.24 -15.37
C PHE A 558 -12.52 21.71 -14.06
N HIS A 559 -13.30 22.20 -13.10
CA HIS A 559 -12.82 22.72 -11.82
C HIS A 559 -13.50 22.02 -10.65
#